data_AF-A0A0G4HTS0-F1
#
_entry.id   AF-A0A0G4HTS0-F1
#
_cell.length_a   1.000
_cell.length_b   1.000
_cell.length_c   1.000
_cell.angle_alpha   90.00
_cell.angle_beta   90.00
_cell.angle_gamma   90.00
#
_symmetry.space_group_name_H-M   'P 1'
#
loop_
_entity.id
_entity.type
_entity.pdbx_description
1 polymer ?
#
loop_
_entity_poly.entity_id
_entity_poly.type
_entity_poly.pdbx_seq_one_letter_code
_entity_poly.pdbx_strand_id
1 'polypeptide(L)' 'MKCGNKTVQKYTDDFIEKAMQIEDVTEADLLHDYLKGLPTDIRLAVKRRRVTGLEAIITVADEEDQLI' A
#
# COMPACT_ATOMS: atom_id res chain seq x y z
N MET A 1 -16.89 13.43 16.16
CA MET A 1 -15.73 13.51 15.25
C MET A 1 -15.28 12.09 14.91
N LYS A 2 -15.58 11.60 13.71
CA LYS A 2 -14.95 10.36 13.21
C LYS A 2 -13.58 10.75 12.66
N CYS A 3 -12.55 10.64 13.48
CA CYS A 3 -11.18 10.69 13.00
C CYS A 3 -10.97 9.40 12.19
N GLY A 4 -10.80 9.45 10.86
CA GLY A 4 -10.73 8.19 10.12
C GLY A 4 -10.43 8.18 8.62
N ASN A 5 -10.29 9.30 7.92
CA ASN A 5 -9.78 9.23 6.54
C ASN A 5 -8.25 9.17 6.55
N LYS A 6 -7.71 8.02 6.94
CA LYS A 6 -6.39 7.58 6.48
C LYS A 6 -6.63 6.82 5.19
N THR A 7 -6.79 7.56 4.09
CA THR A 7 -6.89 6.96 2.77
C THR A 7 -5.62 6.16 2.48
N VAL A 8 -5.74 5.09 1.71
CA VAL A 8 -4.58 4.33 1.21
C VAL A 8 -3.60 5.25 0.52
N GLN A 9 -4.09 6.28 -0.17
CA GLN A 9 -3.27 7.33 -0.77
C GLN A 9 -2.33 7.98 0.25
N LYS A 10 -2.85 8.51 1.37
CA LYS A 10 -2.00 9.15 2.38
C LYS A 10 -0.99 8.18 3.00
N TYR A 11 -1.42 6.94 3.26
CA TYR A 11 -0.50 5.90 3.74
C TYR A 11 0.62 5.63 2.73
N THR A 12 0.29 5.61 1.44
CA THR A 12 1.24 5.38 0.36
C THR A 12 2.26 6.50 0.26
N ASP A 13 1.81 7.77 0.32
CA ASP A 13 2.71 8.93 0.32
C ASP A 13 3.70 8.87 1.50
N ASP A 14 3.19 8.65 2.72
CA ASP A 14 4.00 8.51 3.94
C ASP A 14 4.99 7.32 3.85
N PHE A 15 4.59 6.24 3.18
CA PHE A 15 5.42 5.05 2.98
C PHE A 15 6.56 5.31 2.00
N ILE A 16 6.26 5.90 0.84
CA ILE A 16 7.25 6.21 -0.20
C ILE A 16 8.28 7.22 0.33
N GLU A 17 7.83 8.26 1.04
CA GLU A 17 8.74 9.25 1.64
C GLU A 17 9.75 8.60 2.58
N LYS A 18 9.33 7.61 3.37
CA LYS A 18 10.22 6.85 4.27
C LYS A 18 11.10 5.88 3.52
N ALA A 19 10.54 5.17 2.54
CA ALA A 19 11.28 4.21 1.72
C ALA A 19 12.45 4.87 0.97
N MET A 20 12.25 6.08 0.46
CA MET A 20 13.29 6.85 -0.23
C MET A 20 14.49 7.22 0.66
N GLN A 21 14.34 7.18 1.99
CA GLN A 21 15.40 7.49 2.94
C GLN A 21 16.22 6.25 3.34
N ILE A 22 15.83 5.06 2.88
CA ILE A 22 16.51 3.80 3.20
C ILE A 22 17.32 3.37 1.98
N GLU A 23 18.65 3.45 2.08
CA GLU A 23 19.57 3.24 0.96
C GLU A 23 19.67 1.76 0.53
N ASP A 24 19.51 0.83 1.46
CA ASP A 24 19.67 -0.62 1.26
C ASP A 24 18.36 -1.41 1.44
N VAL A 25 17.26 -0.95 0.84
CA VAL A 25 15.98 -1.69 0.86
C VAL A 25 15.73 -2.39 -0.47
N THR A 26 15.35 -3.67 -0.43
CA THR A 26 14.98 -4.40 -1.64
C THR A 26 13.51 -4.15 -1.99
N GLU A 27 13.14 -4.32 -3.26
CA GLU A 27 11.73 -4.24 -3.67
C GLU A 27 10.87 -5.27 -2.91
N ALA A 28 11.41 -6.45 -2.61
CA ALA A 28 10.69 -7.47 -1.85
C ALA A 28 10.37 -7.01 -0.41
N ASP A 29 11.30 -6.30 0.23
CA ASP A 29 11.09 -5.72 1.57
C ASP A 29 10.04 -4.62 1.51
N LEU A 30 10.13 -3.72 0.51
CA LEU A 30 9.13 -2.68 0.29
C LEU A 30 7.73 -3.26 0.08
N LEU A 31 7.62 -4.29 -0.74
CA LEU A 31 6.36 -4.98 -0.98
C LEU A 31 5.79 -5.61 0.28
N HIS A 32 6.63 -6.29 1.06
CA HIS A 32 6.22 -6.92 2.30
C HIS A 32 5.70 -5.87 3.30
N ASP A 33 6.44 -4.79 3.50
CA ASP A 33 6.12 -3.77 4.50
C ASP A 33 4.93 -2.89 4.07
N TYR A 34 4.82 -2.57 2.78
CA TYR A 34 3.66 -1.88 2.22
C TYR A 34 2.38 -2.70 2.43
N LEU A 35 2.36 -3.97 2.02
CA LEU A 35 1.20 -4.85 2.19
C LEU A 35 0.84 -5.08 3.66
N LYS A 36 1.82 -5.03 4.56
CA LYS A 36 1.61 -5.18 6.00
C LYS A 36 0.85 -3.99 6.60
N GLY A 37 1.06 -2.78 6.10
CA GLY A 37 0.37 -1.58 6.57
C GLY A 37 -1.01 -1.35 5.97
N LEU A 38 -1.37 -2.05 4.89
CA LEU A 38 -2.71 -1.95 4.28
C LEU A 38 -3.82 -2.60 5.14
N PRO A 39 -5.06 -2.07 5.04
CA PRO A 39 -6.26 -2.75 5.51
C PRO A 39 -6.37 -4.19 4.98
N THR A 40 -6.99 -5.07 5.77
CA THR A 40 -7.00 -6.52 5.48
C THR A 40 -7.81 -6.84 4.22
N ASP A 41 -8.95 -6.20 4.05
CA ASP A 41 -9.81 -6.24 2.87
C ASP A 41 -9.06 -5.82 1.59
N ILE A 42 -8.34 -4.71 1.63
CA ILE A 42 -7.55 -4.22 0.50
C ILE A 42 -6.41 -5.20 0.18
N ARG A 43 -5.68 -5.68 1.19
CA ARG A 43 -4.65 -6.71 1.00
C ARG A 43 -5.22 -7.99 0.38
N LEU A 44 -6.44 -8.38 0.73
CA LEU A 44 -7.10 -9.54 0.11
C LEU A 44 -7.45 -9.28 -1.35
N ALA A 45 -7.91 -8.08 -1.70
CA ALA A 45 -8.18 -7.71 -3.08
C ALA A 45 -6.92 -7.72 -3.95
N VAL A 46 -5.82 -7.12 -3.47
CA VAL A 46 -4.50 -7.18 -4.12
C VAL A 46 -4.08 -8.64 -4.39
N LYS A 47 -4.20 -9.53 -3.41
CA LYS A 47 -3.88 -10.96 -3.57
C LYS A 47 -4.77 -11.64 -4.62
N ARG A 48 -6.05 -11.30 -4.70
CA ARG A 48 -6.98 -11.86 -5.69
C ARG A 48 -6.62 -11.45 -7.11
N ARG A 49 -6.14 -10.22 -7.31
CA ARG A 49 -5.72 -9.71 -8.63
C ARG A 49 -4.38 -10.24 -9.11
N ARG A 50 -3.59 -10.90 -8.23
CA ARG A 50 -2.29 -11.53 -8.55
C ARG A 50 -1.29 -10.57 -9.20
N VAL A 51 -1.39 -9.28 -8.88
CA VAL A 51 -0.44 -8.28 -9.35
C VAL A 51 0.90 -8.43 -8.62
N THR A 52 1.98 -8.10 -9.31
CA THR A 52 3.35 -8.11 -8.79
C THR A 52 4.00 -6.77 -9.07
N GLY A 53 4.93 -6.36 -8.21
CA GLY A 53 5.57 -5.04 -8.31
C GLY A 53 4.83 -3.99 -7.48
N LEU A 54 5.61 -3.07 -6.91
CA LEU A 54 5.09 -2.12 -5.93
C LEU A 54 4.05 -1.18 -6.53
N GLU A 55 4.32 -0.64 -7.73
CA GLU A 55 3.42 0.28 -8.42
C GLU A 55 2.04 -0.36 -8.69
N ALA A 56 2.02 -1.57 -9.27
CA ALA A 56 0.76 -2.27 -9.55
C ALA A 56 -0.04 -2.59 -8.28
N ILE A 57 0.66 -2.89 -7.17
CA ILE A 57 0.03 -3.13 -5.87
C ILE A 57 -0.54 -1.82 -5.29
N ILE A 58 0.17 -0.70 -5.41
CA ILE A 58 -0.32 0.64 -5.01
C ILE A 58 -1.59 0.99 -5.78
N THR A 59 -1.58 0.82 -7.12
CA THR A 59 -2.76 1.13 -7.95
C THR A 59 -3.98 0.32 -7.52
N VAL A 60 -3.83 -1.00 -7.34
CA VAL A 60 -4.93 -1.84 -6.88
C VAL A 60 -5.39 -1.45 -5.48
N ALA A 61 -4.48 -1.12 -4.58
CA ALA A 61 -4.83 -0.73 -3.22
C ALA A 61 -5.63 0.58 -3.20
N ASP A 62 -5.24 1.57 -4.01
CA ASP A 62 -5.93 2.84 -4.16
C ASP A 62 -7.31 2.67 -4.81
N GLU A 63 -7.41 1.87 -5.87
CA GLU A 63 -8.69 1.54 -6.50
C GLU A 63 -9.67 0.89 -5.50
N GLU A 64 -9.21 -0.05 -4.67
CA GLU A 64 -10.07 -0.73 -3.71
C GLU A 64 -10.46 0.16 -2.52
N ASP A 65 -9.58 1.08 -2.09
CA ASP A 65 -9.92 2.09 -1.06
C ASP A 65 -11.02 3.04 -1.55
N GLN A 66 -10.99 3.44 -2.82
CA GLN A 66 -12.01 4.31 -3.42
C GLN A 66 -13.39 3.65 -3.59
N LEU A 67 -13.47 2.32 -3.51
CA LEU A 67 -14.72 1.56 -3.62
C LEU A 67 -15.48 1.44 -2.29
N ILE A 68 -14.88 1.86 -1.17
CA ILE A 68 -15.40 1.69 0.21
C ILE A 68 -15.93 3.01 0.77
#